data_AF-A0A6A4GFL4-F1
#
_entry.id   AF-A0A6A4GFL4-F1
#
_cell.length_a   1.000
_cell.length_b   1.000
_cell.length_c   1.000
_cell.angle_alpha   90.00
_cell.angle_beta   90.00
_cell.angle_gamma   90.00
#
_symmetry.space_group_name_H-M   'P 1'
#
loop_
_entity.id
_entity.type
_entity.pdbx_description
1 polymer ?
#
loop_
_entity_poly.entity_id
_entity_poly.type
_entity_poly.pdbx_seq_one_letter_code
_entity_poly.pdbx_strand_id
1 'polypeptide(L)'
;MHGYAHEHLCQLLFLMLYIAGMGLEDGVGCKRYLSMMNALAVLNPSIFLSSRFFCTFGVYANVSRFIYNNYCQALEIMGTRNALSRSMIQADIQAENFFEWLEEEGNYLRSLTRTPPSETREMEY
;
A
#
# COMPACT_ATOMS: atom_id res chain seq x y z
N MET A 1 -3.22 -2.65 8.25
CA MET A 1 -2.50 -1.98 7.14
C MET A 1 -1.17 -1.48 7.65
N HIS A 2 -0.09 -2.11 7.20
CA HIS A 2 1.27 -1.82 7.65
C HIS A 2 1.91 -0.84 6.66
N GLY A 3 2.69 0.12 7.17
CA GLY A 3 3.38 1.10 6.33
C GLY A 3 4.74 0.60 5.85
N TYR A 4 5.39 1.39 4.99
CA TYR A 4 6.72 1.12 4.42
C TYR A 4 7.86 0.94 5.44
N ALA A 5 7.63 1.22 6.72
CA ALA A 5 8.63 1.07 7.79
C ALA A 5 8.67 -0.35 8.42
N HIS A 6 7.75 -1.25 8.04
CA HIS A 6 7.76 -2.64 8.52
C HIS A 6 8.72 -3.52 7.70
N GLU A 7 9.04 -4.69 8.25
CA GLU A 7 9.76 -5.75 7.55
C GLU A 7 9.14 -6.05 6.19
N HIS A 8 9.98 -6.26 5.17
CA HIS A 8 9.55 -6.45 3.80
C HIS A 8 8.57 -7.62 3.61
N LEU A 9 8.76 -8.74 4.31
CA LEU A 9 7.82 -9.87 4.29
C LEU A 9 6.40 -9.46 4.74
N CYS A 10 6.30 -8.56 5.71
CA CYS A 10 5.03 -8.01 6.16
C CYS A 10 4.42 -7.07 5.11
N GLN A 11 5.25 -6.34 4.36
CA GLN A 11 4.80 -5.45 3.30
C GLN A 11 4.16 -6.24 2.15
N LEU A 12 4.74 -7.36 1.72
CA LEU A 12 4.17 -8.19 0.65
C LEU A 12 2.73 -8.64 0.94
N LEU A 13 2.37 -8.80 2.21
CA LEU A 13 1.05 -9.24 2.63
C LEU A 13 0.06 -8.09 2.89
N PHE A 14 0.54 -6.92 3.32
CA PHE A 14 -0.32 -5.89 3.91
C PHE A 14 -0.13 -4.48 3.35
N LEU A 15 0.86 -4.27 2.48
CA LEU A 15 1.03 -3.03 1.76
C LEU A 15 -0.01 -2.96 0.63
N MET A 16 -0.77 -1.87 0.59
CA MET A 16 -1.86 -1.72 -0.36
C MET A 16 -1.43 -1.73 -1.82
N LEU A 17 -0.16 -1.46 -2.10
CA LEU A 17 0.42 -1.60 -3.43
C LEU A 17 0.23 -3.02 -4.02
N TYR A 18 0.31 -4.05 -3.17
CA TYR A 18 0.17 -5.45 -3.59
C TYR A 18 -1.27 -5.95 -3.52
N ILE A 19 -2.21 -5.13 -3.04
CA ILE A 19 -3.63 -5.48 -3.00
C ILE A 19 -4.29 -4.98 -4.28
N ALA A 20 -4.82 -5.91 -5.08
CA ALA A 20 -5.49 -5.58 -6.32
C ALA A 20 -6.60 -4.52 -6.10
N GLY A 21 -6.54 -3.43 -6.87
CA GLY A 21 -7.47 -2.31 -6.78
C GLY A 21 -7.11 -1.21 -5.76
N MET A 22 -6.06 -1.38 -4.96
CA MET A 22 -5.67 -0.41 -3.91
C MET A 22 -4.37 0.35 -4.20
N GLY A 23 -3.62 -0.01 -5.24
CA GLY A 23 -2.25 0.45 -5.46
C GLY A 23 -2.03 1.94 -5.81
N LEU A 24 -3.10 2.73 -5.97
CA LEU A 24 -2.98 4.18 -6.14
C LEU A 24 -2.73 4.93 -4.83
N GLU A 25 -3.11 4.33 -3.70
CA GLU A 25 -3.08 4.98 -2.40
C GLU A 25 -2.43 4.09 -1.34
N ASP A 26 -1.84 4.71 -0.33
CA ASP A 26 -1.22 4.01 0.80
C ASP A 26 -2.12 4.00 2.05
N GLY A 27 -3.28 4.66 1.97
CA GLY A 27 -4.34 4.67 2.99
C GLY A 27 -3.96 5.42 4.26
N VAL A 28 -2.81 6.09 4.27
CA VAL A 28 -2.37 6.94 5.38
C VAL A 28 -3.34 8.12 5.54
N GLY A 29 -3.81 8.69 4.43
CA GLY A 29 -4.85 9.72 4.43
C GLY A 29 -6.14 9.27 5.13
N CYS A 30 -6.63 8.07 4.77
CA CYS A 30 -7.82 7.48 5.38
C CYS A 30 -7.65 7.22 6.87
N LYS A 31 -6.48 6.70 7.29
CA LYS A 31 -6.17 6.48 8.72
C LYS A 31 -6.16 7.77 9.52
N ARG A 32 -5.53 8.83 9.02
CA ARG A 32 -5.51 10.15 9.68
C ARG A 32 -6.93 10.68 9.83
N TYR A 33 -7.74 10.56 8.79
CA TYR A 33 -9.12 11.02 8.81
C TYR A 33 -9.97 10.24 9.83
N LEU A 34 -9.88 8.90 9.82
CA LEU A 34 -10.56 8.04 10.80
C LEU A 34 -10.08 8.29 12.25
N SER A 35 -8.78 8.56 12.45
CA SER A 35 -8.24 8.90 13.78
C SER A 35 -8.81 10.22 14.31
N MET A 36 -8.91 11.24 13.45
CA MET A 36 -9.51 12.53 13.79
C MET A 36 -11.00 12.36 14.12
N MET A 37 -11.71 11.57 13.32
CA MET A 37 -13.10 11.19 13.54
C MET A 37 -13.31 10.49 14.89
N ASN A 38 -12.48 9.50 15.22
CA ASN A 38 -12.55 8.76 16.48
C ASN A 38 -12.30 9.67 17.69
N ALA A 39 -11.33 10.58 17.63
CA ALA A 39 -11.06 11.53 18.70
C ALA A 39 -12.27 12.45 18.99
N LEU A 40 -12.99 12.84 17.94
CA LEU A 40 -14.16 13.72 18.04
C LEU A 40 -15.44 12.95 18.43
N ALA A 41 -15.58 11.69 18.03
CA ALA A 41 -16.70 10.83 18.41
C ALA A 41 -16.80 10.65 19.93
N VAL A 42 -15.66 10.55 20.62
CA VAL A 42 -15.59 10.44 22.08
C VAL A 42 -16.06 11.73 22.77
N LEU A 43 -15.78 12.89 22.16
CA LEU A 43 -16.07 14.19 22.74
C LEU A 43 -17.49 14.68 22.46
N ASN A 44 -18.02 14.42 21.25
CA ASN A 44 -19.33 14.93 20.83
C ASN A 44 -20.06 13.97 19.86
N PRO A 45 -20.69 12.90 20.37
CA PRO A 45 -21.36 11.87 19.55
C PRO A 45 -22.47 12.43 18.63
N SER A 46 -23.17 13.46 19.08
CA SER A 46 -24.26 14.11 18.34
C SER A 46 -23.76 14.99 17.17
N ILE A 47 -22.57 15.56 17.27
CA ILE A 47 -21.94 16.33 16.19
C ILE A 47 -21.33 15.38 15.16
N PHE A 48 -20.75 14.27 15.62
CA PHE A 48 -20.13 13.23 14.80
C PHE A 48 -21.06 12.66 13.71
N LEU A 49 -22.36 12.51 14.01
CA LEU A 49 -23.37 12.02 13.06
C LEU A 49 -23.98 13.10 12.16
N SER A 50 -23.58 14.37 12.32
CA SER A 50 -24.22 15.48 11.61
C SER A 50 -23.45 15.91 10.36
N SER A 51 -24.16 16.35 9.33
CA SER A 51 -23.57 17.00 8.14
C SER A 51 -22.69 18.21 8.49
N ARG A 52 -22.93 18.84 9.65
CA ARG A 52 -22.13 19.97 10.15
C ARG A 52 -20.67 19.57 10.37
N PHE A 53 -20.38 18.34 10.80
CA PHE A 53 -19.00 17.85 10.93
C PHE A 53 -18.22 17.97 9.62
N PHE A 54 -18.80 17.47 8.53
CA PHE A 54 -18.17 17.46 7.22
C PHE A 54 -17.96 18.88 6.66
N CYS A 55 -18.90 19.79 6.93
CA CYS A 55 -18.79 21.19 6.51
C CYS A 55 -17.78 21.99 7.36
N THR A 56 -17.80 21.83 8.69
CA THR A 56 -16.97 22.62 9.61
C THR A 56 -15.47 22.34 9.46
N PHE A 57 -15.10 21.10 9.13
CA PHE A 57 -13.68 20.70 9.00
C PHE A 57 -13.18 20.66 7.55
N GLY A 58 -13.93 21.24 6.60
CA GLY A 58 -13.53 21.25 5.18
C GLY A 58 -13.39 19.85 4.57
N VAL A 59 -14.04 18.85 5.18
CA VAL A 59 -13.90 17.45 4.80
C VAL A 59 -14.31 17.24 3.35
N TYR A 60 -15.43 17.83 2.94
CA TYR A 60 -15.91 17.68 1.55
C TYR A 60 -14.87 18.18 0.55
N ALA A 61 -14.29 19.36 0.76
CA ALA A 61 -13.27 19.90 -0.15
C ALA A 61 -12.02 18.99 -0.20
N ASN A 62 -11.57 18.48 0.95
CA ASN A 62 -10.41 17.60 1.04
C ASN A 62 -10.66 16.24 0.37
N VAL A 63 -11.82 15.63 0.63
CA VAL A 63 -12.21 14.34 0.02
C VAL A 63 -12.43 14.50 -1.49
N SER A 64 -13.10 15.57 -1.94
CA SER A 64 -13.27 15.84 -3.36
C SER A 64 -11.94 16.05 -4.08
N ARG A 65 -11.01 16.80 -3.48
CA ARG A 65 -9.66 17.00 -4.05
C ARG A 65 -8.85 15.72 -4.07
N PHE A 66 -8.94 14.90 -3.02
CA PHE A 66 -8.31 13.59 -2.95
C PHE A 66 -8.79 12.68 -4.08
N ILE A 67 -10.11 12.52 -4.24
CA ILE A 67 -10.70 11.72 -5.33
C ILE A 67 -10.29 12.25 -6.70
N TYR A 68 -10.34 13.57 -6.91
CA TYR A 68 -9.97 14.20 -8.17
C TYR A 68 -8.51 13.94 -8.53
N ASN A 69 -7.59 14.14 -7.59
CA ASN A 69 -6.16 13.90 -7.82
C ASN A 69 -5.89 12.43 -8.17
N ASN A 70 -6.54 11.49 -7.47
CA ASN A 70 -6.35 10.06 -7.70
C ASN A 70 -6.91 9.64 -9.05
N TYR A 71 -8.02 10.24 -9.48
CA TYR A 71 -8.55 10.06 -10.82
C TYR A 71 -7.58 10.56 -11.89
N CYS A 72 -7.04 11.78 -11.75
CA CYS A 72 -6.04 12.31 -12.68
C CYS A 72 -4.78 11.43 -12.73
N GLN A 73 -4.27 11.00 -11.57
CA GLN A 73 -3.13 10.10 -11.50
C GLN A 73 -3.41 8.75 -12.17
N ALA A 74 -4.61 8.19 -11.99
CA ALA A 74 -5.01 6.96 -12.67
C ALA A 74 -4.99 7.13 -14.20
N LEU A 75 -5.48 8.26 -14.72
CA LEU A 75 -5.43 8.56 -16.14
C LEU A 75 -3.98 8.67 -16.66
N GLU A 76 -3.10 9.31 -15.90
CA GLU A 76 -1.67 9.42 -16.25
C GLU A 76 -1.01 8.04 -16.32
N ILE A 77 -1.24 7.19 -15.31
CA ILE A 77 -0.73 5.80 -15.28
C ILE A 77 -1.29 5.01 -16.45
N MET A 78 -2.58 5.13 -16.76
CA MET A 78 -3.18 4.49 -17.93
C MET A 78 -2.53 4.95 -19.24
N GLY A 79 -2.13 6.22 -19.32
CA GLY A 79 -1.36 6.77 -20.44
C GLY A 79 -0.01 6.09 -20.67
N THR A 80 0.61 5.54 -19.63
CA THR A 80 1.90 4.83 -19.73
C THR A 80 1.79 3.37 -20.20
N ARG A 81 0.57 2.83 -20.36
CA ARG A 81 0.35 1.42 -20.72
C ARG A 81 1.14 0.96 -21.96
N ASN A 82 1.16 1.77 -23.01
CA ASN A 82 1.87 1.42 -24.24
C ASN A 82 3.39 1.43 -24.08
N ALA A 83 3.92 2.29 -23.20
CA ALA A 83 5.35 2.28 -22.88
C ALA A 83 5.71 1.02 -22.10
N LEU A 84 4.93 0.70 -21.05
CA LEU A 84 5.10 -0.52 -20.25
C LEU A 84 5.04 -1.78 -21.14
N SER A 85 4.03 -1.90 -22.00
CA SER A 85 3.88 -3.06 -22.88
C SER A 85 5.09 -3.24 -23.82
N ARG A 86 5.63 -2.16 -24.39
CA ARG A 86 6.84 -2.24 -25.22
C ARG A 86 8.06 -2.68 -24.42
N SER A 87 8.24 -2.14 -23.21
CA SER A 87 9.33 -2.54 -22.32
C SER A 87 9.21 -4.00 -21.89
N MET A 88 8.00 -4.49 -21.61
CA MET A 88 7.75 -5.90 -21.29
C MET A 88 8.12 -6.82 -22.46
N ILE A 89 7.72 -6.47 -23.68
CA ILE A 89 8.09 -7.25 -24.88
C ILE A 89 9.61 -7.26 -25.08
N GLN A 90 10.28 -6.11 -24.91
CA GLN A 90 11.73 -6.03 -25.07
C GLN A 90 12.50 -6.84 -24.02
N ALA A 91 11.94 -6.97 -22.82
CA ALA A 91 12.53 -7.72 -21.71
C ALA A 91 12.06 -9.19 -21.66
N ASP A 92 11.21 -9.63 -22.59
CA ASP A 92 10.57 -10.95 -22.59
C ASP A 92 9.80 -11.28 -21.29
N ILE A 93 9.11 -10.27 -20.74
CA ILE A 93 8.35 -10.36 -19.50
C ILE A 93 6.85 -10.45 -19.81
N GLN A 94 6.17 -11.45 -19.27
CA GLN A 94 4.71 -11.53 -19.28
C GLN A 94 4.13 -10.96 -17.98
N ALA A 95 2.83 -10.65 -17.98
CA ALA A 95 2.19 -10.07 -16.80
C ALA A 95 2.18 -11.06 -15.62
N GLU A 96 2.09 -12.35 -15.93
CA GLU A 96 2.10 -13.48 -15.01
C GLU A 96 3.39 -13.54 -14.19
N ASN A 97 4.53 -13.20 -14.82
CA ASN A 97 5.84 -13.17 -14.16
C ASN A 97 5.84 -12.28 -12.90
N PHE A 98 5.12 -11.16 -12.90
CA PHE A 98 5.07 -10.29 -11.73
C PHE A 98 4.43 -10.97 -10.50
N PHE A 99 3.43 -11.82 -10.73
CA PHE A 99 2.76 -12.55 -9.64
C PHE A 99 3.63 -13.72 -9.16
N GLU A 100 4.29 -14.41 -10.09
CA GLU A 100 5.25 -15.47 -9.77
C GLU A 100 6.42 -14.91 -8.95
N TRP A 101 7.04 -13.82 -9.38
CA TRP A 101 8.13 -13.16 -8.66
C TRP A 101 7.72 -12.69 -7.26
N LEU A 102 6.48 -12.21 -7.10
CA LEU A 102 5.97 -11.80 -5.80
C LEU A 102 5.85 -13.00 -4.84
N GLU A 103 5.42 -14.15 -5.35
CA GLU A 103 5.36 -15.39 -4.57
C GLU A 103 6.76 -15.92 -4.24
N GLU A 104 7.67 -15.94 -5.22
CA GLU A 104 9.07 -16.33 -5.07
C GLU A 104 9.78 -15.47 -4.01
N GLU A 105 9.61 -14.15 -4.07
CA GLU A 105 10.15 -13.21 -3.09
C GLU A 105 9.61 -13.50 -1.69
N GLY A 106 8.29 -13.71 -1.56
CA GLY A 106 7.67 -14.09 -0.30
C GLY A 106 8.22 -15.41 0.27
N ASN A 107 8.46 -16.41 -0.58
CA ASN A 107 9.04 -17.68 -0.17
C ASN A 107 10.50 -17.55 0.25
N TYR A 108 11.29 -16.77 -0.51
CA TYR A 108 12.68 -16.47 -0.19
C TYR A 108 12.80 -15.79 1.18
N LEU A 109 12.03 -14.73 1.43
CA LEU A 109 12.08 -14.01 2.71
C LEU A 109 11.70 -14.90 3.89
N ARG A 110 10.69 -15.77 3.74
CA ARG A 110 10.34 -16.76 4.79
C ARG A 110 11.45 -17.77 5.07
N SER A 111 12.23 -18.12 4.04
CA SER A 111 13.36 -19.03 4.21
C SER A 111 14.50 -18.40 5.01
N LEU A 112 14.71 -17.09 4.90
CA LEU A 112 15.69 -16.33 5.67
C LEU A 112 15.31 -16.17 7.16
N THR A 113 14.02 -16.20 7.48
CA THR A 113 13.54 -16.19 8.87
C THR A 113 13.83 -17.51 9.59
N ARG A 114 14.09 -18.60 8.85
CA ARG A 114 14.51 -19.88 9.44
C ARG A 114 16.00 -19.81 9.72
N THR A 115 16.39 -19.97 10.98
CA THR A 115 17.79 -20.09 11.38
C THR A 115 18.44 -21.19 10.52
N PRO A 116 19.56 -20.92 9.82
CA PRO A 116 20.29 -22.00 9.17
C PRO A 116 20.70 -23.02 10.25
N PRO A 117 20.62 -24.34 9.99
CA PRO A 117 21.25 -25.31 10.87
C PRO A 117 22.71 -24.90 10.98
N SER A 118 23.19 -24.75 12.22
CA SER A 118 24.52 -24.30 12.54
C SER A 118 25.56 -25.04 11.68
N GLU A 119 26.04 -24.39 10.63
CA GLU A 119 27.41 -24.63 10.19
C GLU A 119 28.28 -23.97 11.25
N THR A 120 28.49 -24.72 12.34
CA THR A 120 29.55 -24.51 13.30
C THR A 120 30.85 -24.69 12.53
N ARG A 121 31.22 -23.67 11.76
CA ARG A 121 32.52 -23.60 11.12
C ARG A 121 33.49 -23.29 12.24
N GLU A 122 34.10 -24.35 12.77
CA GLU A 122 35.19 -24.28 13.73
C GLU A 122 36.24 -23.31 13.17
N MET A 123 36.31 -22.11 13.75
CA MET A 123 37.48 -21.28 13.60
C MET A 123 38.47 -21.77 14.65
N GLU A 124 39.38 -22.66 14.24
CA GLU A 124 40.60 -22.90 14.99
C GLU A 124 41.41 -21.59 15.04
N TYR A 125 41.76 -21.18 16.26
CA TYR A 125 42.59 -20.02 16.58
C TYR A 125 44.05 -20.45 16.76
#